data_AF-A0A7N0R844-F1
#
_entry.id   AF-A0A7N0R844-F1
#
_cell.length_a   1.000
_cell.length_b   1.000
_cell.length_c   1.000
_cell.angle_alpha   90.00
_cell.angle_beta   90.00
_cell.angle_gamma   90.00
#
_symmetry.space_group_name_H-M   'P 1'
#
loop_
_entity.id
_entity.type
_entity.pdbx_description
1 polymer ?
#
loop_
_entity_poly.entity_id
_entity_poly.type
_entity_poly.pdbx_seq_one_letter_code
_entity_poly.pdbx_strand_id
1 'polypeptide(L)' 'MNMYYQMHGRNYWNCDFKGTGLVTFSDPSYGSCRYSQQ' A
#
# COMPACT_ATOMS: atom_id res chain seq x y z
N MET A 1 -3.31 4.83 3.77
CA MET A 1 -3.61 3.69 2.88
C MET A 1 -2.79 2.46 3.26
N ASN A 2 -1.45 2.50 3.16
CA ASN A 2 -0.60 1.35 3.51
C ASN A 2 -0.82 0.86 4.95
N MET A 3 -0.72 1.75 5.95
CA MET A 3 -0.89 1.38 7.36
C MET A 3 -2.23 0.67 7.64
N TYR A 4 -3.34 1.17 7.07
CA TYR A 4 -4.66 0.52 7.19
C TYR A 4 -4.66 -0.88 6.56
N TYR A 5 -4.16 -1.02 5.32
CA TYR A 5 -4.03 -2.31 4.65
C TYR A 5 -3.18 -3.31 5.47
N GLN A 6 -2.08 -2.85 6.07
CA GLN A 6 -1.21 -3.67 6.93
C GLN A 6 -1.91 -4.09 8.24
N MET A 7 -2.58 -3.17 8.93
CA MET A 7 -3.24 -3.44 10.21
C MET A 7 -4.49 -4.34 10.08
N HIS A 8 -5.15 -4.33 8.93
CA HIS A 8 -6.40 -5.07 8.71
C HIS A 8 -6.21 -6.41 7.97
N GLY A 9 -5.00 -6.97 7.99
CA GLY A 9 -4.74 -8.32 7.50
C GLY A 9 -4.42 -8.42 6.01
N ARG A 10 -4.12 -7.30 5.34
CA ARG A 10 -3.61 -7.25 3.95
C ARG A 10 -4.52 -7.93 2.92
N ASN A 11 -5.83 -7.97 3.16
CA ASN A 11 -6.76 -8.50 2.18
C ASN A 11 -7.01 -7.50 1.06
N TYR A 12 -7.33 -7.98 -0.13
CA TYR A 12 -7.59 -7.13 -1.31
C TYR A 12 -8.60 -6.01 -1.02
N TRP A 13 -9.68 -6.31 -0.29
CA TRP A 13 -10.71 -5.33 0.07
C TRP A 13 -10.22 -4.25 1.05
N ASN A 14 -9.14 -4.49 1.80
CA ASN A 14 -8.53 -3.46 2.65
C ASN A 14 -7.72 -2.43 1.85
N CYS A 15 -7.52 -2.66 0.55
CA CYS A 15 -6.90 -1.72 -0.39
C CYS A 15 -7.93 -0.95 -1.23
N ASP A 16 -9.24 -1.18 -1.02
CA ASP A 16 -10.29 -0.45 -1.73
C ASP A 16 -10.45 0.97 -1.17
N PHE A 17 -9.58 1.86 -1.65
CA PHE A 17 -9.63 3.28 -1.39
C PHE A 17 -10.33 4.00 -2.56
N LYS A 18 -11.52 3.52 -2.95
CA LYS A 18 -12.29 4.05 -4.09
C LYS A 18 -11.51 3.99 -5.42
N GLY A 19 -10.78 2.90 -5.62
CA GLY A 19 -9.93 2.70 -6.82
C GLY A 19 -8.63 3.51 -6.86
N THR A 20 -8.26 4.22 -5.79
CA THR A 20 -6.98 4.95 -5.70
C THR A 20 -5.83 4.12 -5.10
N GLY A 21 -6.14 2.90 -4.63
CA GLY A 21 -5.17 1.97 -4.05
C GLY A 21 -4.67 0.94 -5.07
N LEU A 22 -3.41 0.52 -4.91
CA LEU A 22 -2.81 -0.60 -5.66
C LEU A 22 -1.97 -1.44 -4.70
N VAL A 23 -2.14 -2.76 -4.76
CA VAL A 23 -1.26 -3.71 -4.06
C VAL A 23 -0.03 -3.94 -4.93
N THR A 24 1.15 -3.71 -4.37
CA THR A 24 2.43 -3.97 -5.03
C THR A 24 3.18 -5.08 -4.31
N PHE A 25 3.87 -5.93 -5.07
CA PHE A 25 4.72 -7.00 -4.54
C PHE A 25 6.19 -6.61 -4.48
N SER A 26 6.57 -5.56 -5.21
CA SER A 26 7.91 -4.96 -5.20
C SER A 26 7.89 -3.59 -4.55
N ASP A 27 9.04 -3.13 -4.06
CA ASP A 27 9.20 -1.76 -3.55
C ASP A 27 8.89 -0.74 -4.67
N PRO A 28 7.86 0.11 -4.52
CA PRO A 28 7.51 1.11 -5.52
C PRO A 28 8.34 2.40 -5.38
N SER A 29 9.36 2.43 -4.52
CA SER A 29 10.27 3.56 -4.36
C SER A 29 11.03 3.85 -5.66
N TYR A 30 11.20 5.13 -6.00
CA TYR A 30 11.92 5.57 -7.19
C TYR A 30 12.70 6.85 -6.91
N GLY A 31 14.02 6.82 -7.17
CA GLY A 31 14.91 7.95 -6.92
C GLY A 31 14.91 8.38 -5.45
N SER A 32 14.54 9.64 -5.20
CA SER A 32 14.37 10.19 -3.85
C SER A 32 13.01 9.86 -3.22
N CYS A 33 12.04 9.36 -4.01
CA CYS A 33 10.71 9.03 -3.53
C CYS A 33 10.73 7.66 -2.86
N ARG A 34 10.41 7.61 -1.56
CA ARG A 34 10.45 6.38 -0.75
C ARG A 34 9.06 5.97 -0.32
N TYR A 35 8.72 4.71 -0.56
CA TYR A 35 7.52 4.12 -0.01
C TYR A 35 7.69 3.88 1.48
N SER A 36 6.76 4.39 2.29
CA SER A 36 6.83 4.25 3.74
C SER A 36 6.45 2.84 4.17
N GLN A 37 7.38 2.13 4.81
CA GLN A 37 7.19 0.75 5.31
C GLN A 37 6.65 0.67 6.76
N GLN A 38 6.46 1.81 7.44
CA GLN A 38 5.90 1.85 8.80
C GLN A 38 4.41 1.53 8.84
#